data_AF-A0A2G2MWB5-F1
#
_entry.id   AF-A0A2G2MWB5-F1
#
_cell.length_a   1.000
_cell.length_b   1.000
_cell.length_c   1.000
_cell.angle_alpha   90.00
_cell.angle_beta   90.00
_cell.angle_gamma   90.00
#
_symmetry.space_group_name_H-M   'P 1'
#
loop_
_entity.id
_entity.type
_entity.pdbx_description
1 polymer ?
#
loop_
_entity_poly.entity_id
_entity_poly.type
_entity_poly.pdbx_seq_one_letter_code
_entity_poly.pdbx_strand_id
1 'polypeptide(L)'
;MRFERCRMLFGDEDFEKIQSSKILILGIGGVGSYALDCLYRSGVTDITILDFDIYDESNRNRQIGSDAVGESKVDTLAYLYPGIKTINQRMDMAWVADFDFDPYDIVIDAADTTKVKIEVAKKCYKKLIMALGSAKRYDASKIEVASIWKTHGDALARKIRNELKKAKFDRNFLVVFSPEEDKCKEKGSCVAVTGAVGLTVCSEAIKRILK
;
A
#
# COMPACT_ATOMS: atom_id res chain seq x y z
N MET A 1 0.47 -16.13 -23.21
CA MET A 1 0.31 -14.64 -23.05
C MET A 1 0.73 -14.21 -21.64
N ARG A 2 1.14 -12.95 -21.41
CA ARG A 2 1.69 -12.45 -20.12
C ARG A 2 0.91 -12.87 -18.86
N PHE A 3 -0.43 -12.91 -18.93
CA PHE A 3 -1.32 -13.17 -17.79
C PHE A 3 -2.08 -14.50 -17.86
N GLU A 4 -1.63 -15.44 -18.67
CA GLU A 4 -2.35 -16.71 -18.93
C GLU A 4 -2.63 -17.51 -17.65
N ARG A 5 -1.67 -17.59 -16.72
CA ARG A 5 -1.88 -18.27 -15.43
C ARG A 5 -2.87 -17.54 -14.51
N CYS A 6 -2.94 -16.21 -14.58
CA CYS A 6 -3.95 -15.44 -13.85
C CYS A 6 -5.34 -15.71 -14.43
N ARG A 7 -5.47 -15.72 -15.77
CA ARG A 7 -6.74 -16.06 -16.45
C ARG A 7 -7.21 -17.47 -16.11
N MET A 8 -6.31 -18.46 -16.08
CA MET A 8 -6.65 -19.83 -15.68
C MET A 8 -7.13 -19.91 -14.22
N LEU A 9 -6.57 -19.07 -13.33
CA LEU A 9 -6.94 -19.05 -11.91
C LEU A 9 -8.29 -18.38 -11.66
N PHE A 10 -8.52 -17.21 -12.29
CA PHE A 10 -9.69 -16.37 -12.02
C PHE A 10 -10.87 -16.66 -12.95
N GLY A 11 -10.61 -17.21 -14.15
CA GLY A 11 -11.59 -17.21 -15.24
C GLY A 11 -11.61 -15.86 -15.97
N ASP A 12 -12.20 -15.84 -17.16
CA ASP A 12 -12.14 -14.67 -18.04
C ASP A 12 -12.93 -13.47 -17.48
N GLU A 13 -14.14 -13.69 -16.95
CA GLU A 13 -15.00 -12.61 -16.41
C GLU A 13 -14.34 -11.88 -15.23
N ASP A 14 -13.85 -12.63 -14.25
CA ASP A 14 -13.21 -12.08 -13.06
C ASP A 14 -11.85 -11.46 -13.39
N PHE A 15 -11.13 -12.01 -14.37
CA PHE A 15 -9.92 -11.38 -14.87
C PHE A 15 -10.21 -10.04 -15.54
N GLU A 16 -11.30 -9.90 -16.31
CA GLU A 16 -11.72 -8.62 -16.88
C GLU A 16 -12.03 -7.57 -15.79
N LYS A 17 -12.63 -7.97 -14.66
CA LYS A 17 -12.82 -7.08 -13.48
C LYS A 17 -11.47 -6.60 -12.94
N ILE A 18 -10.49 -7.50 -12.81
CA ILE A 18 -9.12 -7.15 -12.40
C ILE A 18 -8.49 -6.17 -13.39
N GLN A 19 -8.62 -6.39 -14.70
CA GLN A 19 -8.00 -5.52 -15.70
C GLN A 19 -8.59 -4.11 -15.72
N SER A 20 -9.90 -3.98 -15.49
CA SER A 20 -10.65 -2.72 -15.54
C SER A 20 -10.62 -1.91 -14.25
N SER A 21 -10.13 -2.49 -13.15
CA SER A 21 -10.04 -1.82 -11.85
C SER A 21 -9.00 -0.70 -11.83
N LYS A 22 -9.35 0.43 -11.22
CA LYS A 22 -8.49 1.61 -11.04
C LYS A 22 -7.93 1.67 -9.62
N ILE A 23 -6.61 1.57 -9.49
CA ILE A 23 -5.94 1.50 -8.19
C ILE A 23 -5.01 2.68 -8.00
N LEU A 24 -5.16 3.36 -6.86
CA LEU A 24 -4.21 4.38 -6.39
C LEU A 24 -3.34 3.81 -5.28
N ILE A 25 -2.02 3.94 -5.40
CA ILE A 25 -1.06 3.57 -4.37
C ILE A 25 -0.37 4.83 -3.83
N LEU A 26 -0.58 5.11 -2.55
CA LEU A 26 0.01 6.24 -1.83
C LEU A 26 1.27 5.77 -1.08
N GLY A 27 2.42 6.27 -1.51
CA GLY A 27 3.74 5.86 -1.03
C GLY A 27 4.21 4.55 -1.68
N ILE A 28 5.36 4.57 -2.34
CA ILE A 28 5.96 3.38 -3.00
C ILE A 28 7.29 2.98 -2.35
N GLY A 29 7.36 3.09 -1.03
CA GLY A 29 8.44 2.53 -0.22
C GLY A 29 8.41 0.99 -0.14
N GLY A 30 8.88 0.44 0.98
CA GLY A 30 9.08 -1.02 1.11
C GLY A 30 7.81 -1.88 1.15
N VAL A 31 6.64 -1.25 1.23
CA VAL A 31 5.33 -1.93 1.11
C VAL A 31 4.70 -1.62 -0.24
N GLY A 32 4.56 -0.33 -0.58
CA GLY A 32 3.86 0.10 -1.79
C GLY A 32 4.51 -0.37 -3.08
N SER A 33 5.85 -0.47 -3.13
CA SER A 33 6.55 -1.00 -4.31
C SER A 33 6.24 -2.48 -4.57
N TYR A 34 6.08 -3.29 -3.52
CA TYR A 34 5.66 -4.70 -3.66
C TYR A 34 4.17 -4.84 -3.96
N ALA A 35 3.33 -3.95 -3.43
CA ALA A 35 1.92 -3.89 -3.81
C ALA A 35 1.78 -3.57 -5.31
N LEU A 36 2.54 -2.59 -5.81
CA LEU A 36 2.62 -2.24 -7.23
C LEU A 36 3.05 -3.45 -8.08
N ASP A 37 4.19 -4.07 -7.77
CA ASP A 37 4.71 -5.21 -8.53
C ASP A 37 3.67 -6.34 -8.61
N CYS A 38 3.06 -6.69 -7.48
CA CYS A 38 2.05 -7.73 -7.42
C CYS A 38 0.81 -7.39 -8.24
N LEU A 39 0.26 -6.18 -8.14
CA LEU A 39 -0.94 -5.78 -8.89
C LEU A 39 -0.66 -5.73 -10.39
N TYR A 40 0.46 -5.14 -10.80
CA TYR A 40 0.88 -5.06 -12.20
C TYR A 40 1.12 -6.45 -12.82
N ARG A 41 1.66 -7.39 -12.04
CA ARG A 41 1.84 -8.78 -12.48
C ARG A 41 0.56 -9.61 -12.42
N SER A 42 -0.42 -9.19 -11.63
CA SER A 42 -1.73 -9.85 -11.52
C SER A 42 -2.73 -9.43 -12.60
N GLY A 43 -2.40 -8.43 -13.42
CA GLY A 43 -3.19 -8.04 -14.60
C GLY A 43 -3.93 -6.71 -14.47
N VAL A 44 -3.78 -5.99 -13.36
CA VAL A 44 -4.35 -4.64 -13.22
C VAL A 44 -3.66 -3.70 -14.20
N THR A 45 -4.45 -2.95 -14.97
CA THR A 45 -3.93 -2.10 -16.05
C THR A 45 -3.93 -0.61 -15.72
N ASP A 46 -4.84 -0.14 -14.86
CA ASP A 46 -4.93 1.26 -14.45
C ASP A 46 -4.43 1.43 -13.01
N ILE A 47 -3.11 1.58 -12.86
CA ILE A 47 -2.46 1.84 -11.58
C ILE A 47 -1.87 3.24 -11.59
N THR A 48 -2.26 4.08 -10.63
CA THR A 48 -1.60 5.34 -10.32
C THR A 48 -0.76 5.18 -9.06
N ILE A 49 0.50 5.59 -9.12
CA ILE A 49 1.37 5.66 -7.94
C ILE A 49 1.68 7.11 -7.57
N LEU A 50 1.79 7.38 -6.27
CA LEU A 50 2.17 8.68 -5.75
C LEU A 50 3.28 8.56 -4.73
N ASP A 51 4.37 9.27 -4.96
CA ASP A 51 5.47 9.49 -4.02
C ASP A 51 6.30 10.68 -4.51
N PHE A 52 7.09 11.27 -3.63
CA PHE A 52 7.95 12.42 -3.92
C PHE A 52 9.43 12.13 -3.65
N ASP A 53 9.71 11.05 -2.93
CA ASP A 53 11.06 10.72 -2.54
C ASP A 53 11.89 10.24 -3.75
N ILE A 54 13.20 10.40 -3.62
CA ILE A 54 14.21 9.72 -4.43
C ILE A 54 14.72 8.48 -3.70
N TYR A 55 15.34 7.54 -4.41
CA TYR A 55 15.99 6.40 -3.78
C TYR A 55 17.28 6.82 -3.06
N ASP A 56 17.42 6.31 -1.83
CA ASP A 56 18.61 6.43 -1.00
C ASP A 56 19.24 5.05 -0.78
N GLU A 57 20.55 4.99 -0.51
CA GLU A 57 21.28 3.74 -0.20
C GLU A 57 20.58 2.90 0.88
N SER A 58 20.01 3.55 1.91
CA SER A 58 19.27 2.88 2.99
C SER A 58 17.98 2.19 2.54
N ASN A 59 17.55 2.37 1.29
CA ASN A 59 16.33 1.79 0.74
C ASN A 59 16.55 0.40 0.14
N ARG A 60 17.80 0.06 -0.22
CA ARG A 60 18.17 -1.19 -0.92
C ARG A 60 17.76 -2.47 -0.22
N ASN A 61 17.63 -2.43 1.10
CA ASN A 61 17.26 -3.60 1.87
C ASN A 61 15.80 -4.04 1.71
N ARG A 62 14.92 -3.23 1.09
CA ARG A 62 13.46 -3.47 1.19
C ARG A 62 12.57 -2.84 0.11
N GLN A 63 13.08 -2.11 -0.88
CA GLN A 63 12.24 -1.41 -1.86
C GLN A 63 12.56 -1.91 -3.26
N ILE A 64 11.55 -2.17 -4.09
CA ILE A 64 11.80 -2.46 -5.50
C ILE A 64 12.27 -1.17 -6.19
N GLY A 65 13.23 -1.25 -7.10
CA GLY A 65 13.79 -0.11 -7.85
C GLY A 65 14.93 0.64 -7.15
N SER A 66 15.26 0.31 -5.91
CA SER A 66 16.22 1.06 -5.09
C SER A 66 17.69 0.97 -5.52
N ASP A 67 18.02 0.18 -6.53
CA ASP A 67 19.37 0.17 -7.08
C ASP A 67 19.68 1.48 -7.83
N ALA A 68 18.65 2.17 -8.33
CA ALA A 68 18.71 3.49 -8.96
C ALA A 68 18.81 4.63 -7.91
N VAL A 69 19.85 4.59 -7.08
CA VAL A 69 20.09 5.61 -6.05
C VAL A 69 20.22 7.00 -6.68
N GLY A 70 19.56 7.98 -6.08
CA GLY A 70 19.50 9.36 -6.56
C GLY A 70 18.34 9.63 -7.52
N GLU A 71 17.71 8.59 -8.07
CA GLU A 71 16.59 8.73 -8.99
C GLU A 71 15.25 8.87 -8.27
N SER A 72 14.33 9.58 -8.92
CA SER A 72 12.92 9.66 -8.52
C SER A 72 12.31 8.27 -8.46
N LYS A 73 11.70 7.93 -7.32
CA LYS A 73 11.13 6.60 -7.14
C LYS A 73 9.99 6.33 -8.11
N VAL A 74 9.09 7.30 -8.32
CA VAL A 74 7.95 7.11 -9.23
C VAL A 74 8.39 6.98 -10.68
N ASP A 75 9.42 7.72 -11.10
CA ASP A 75 9.91 7.68 -12.49
C ASP A 75 10.66 6.36 -12.77
N THR A 76 11.46 5.90 -11.81
CA THR A 76 12.12 4.59 -11.87
C THR A 76 11.09 3.46 -11.96
N LEU A 77 10.03 3.50 -11.14
CA LEU A 77 9.00 2.48 -11.18
C LEU A 77 8.15 2.56 -12.47
N ALA A 78 7.93 3.75 -13.03
CA ALA A 78 7.28 3.88 -14.33
C ALA A 78 8.10 3.25 -15.48
N TYR A 79 9.43 3.34 -15.39
CA TYR A 79 10.31 2.63 -16.31
C TYR A 79 10.21 1.10 -16.16
N LEU A 80 10.18 0.60 -14.92
CA LEU A 80 10.06 -0.84 -14.64
C LEU A 80 8.68 -1.42 -14.97
N TYR A 81 7.62 -0.60 -14.88
CA TYR A 81 6.23 -1.00 -15.09
C TYR A 81 5.57 -0.10 -16.13
N PRO A 82 5.86 -0.28 -17.44
CA PRO A 82 5.28 0.54 -18.48
C PRO A 82 3.75 0.51 -18.45
N GLY A 83 3.14 1.70 -18.54
CA GLY A 83 1.69 1.90 -18.57
C GLY A 83 1.07 2.41 -17.27
N ILE A 84 1.81 2.42 -16.15
CA ILE A 84 1.32 3.05 -14.92
C ILE A 84 1.30 4.57 -15.04
N LYS A 85 0.47 5.22 -14.22
CA LYS A 85 0.43 6.68 -14.06
C LYS A 85 1.22 7.07 -12.82
N THR A 86 1.91 8.20 -12.86
CA THR A 86 2.73 8.69 -11.74
C THR A 86 2.27 10.07 -11.29
N ILE A 87 2.32 10.30 -9.99
CA ILE A 87 2.17 11.61 -9.37
C ILE A 87 3.43 11.84 -8.54
N ASN A 88 4.33 12.69 -9.03
CA ASN A 88 5.55 13.07 -8.31
C ASN A 88 5.26 14.30 -7.43
N GLN A 89 4.61 14.08 -6.29
CA GLN A 89 4.22 15.16 -5.38
C GLN A 89 4.20 14.70 -3.94
N ARG A 90 4.61 15.60 -3.03
CA ARG A 90 4.57 15.34 -1.60
C ARG A 90 3.12 15.23 -1.13
N MET A 91 2.81 14.11 -0.48
CA MET A 91 1.51 13.91 0.15
C MET A 91 1.48 14.61 1.51
N ASP A 92 1.06 15.88 1.52
CA ASP A 92 0.78 16.62 2.74
C ASP A 92 -0.73 16.78 2.96
N MET A 93 -1.11 17.51 4.01
CA MET A 93 -2.50 17.71 4.38
C MET A 93 -3.28 18.53 3.34
N ALA A 94 -2.63 19.48 2.67
CA ALA A 94 -3.26 20.29 1.63
C ALA A 94 -3.53 19.43 0.40
N TRP A 95 -2.55 18.63 -0.01
CA TRP A 95 -2.73 17.67 -1.09
C TRP A 95 -3.88 16.70 -0.79
N VAL A 96 -3.92 16.11 0.40
CA VAL A 96 -5.03 15.19 0.75
C VAL A 96 -6.37 15.93 0.72
N ALA A 97 -6.42 17.19 1.14
CA ALA A 97 -7.64 18.01 1.15
C ALA A 97 -8.16 18.32 -0.27
N ASP A 98 -7.28 18.49 -1.25
CA ASP A 98 -7.67 18.86 -2.62
C ASP A 98 -7.78 17.66 -3.57
N PHE A 99 -7.11 16.55 -3.26
CA PHE A 99 -7.08 15.39 -4.15
C PHE A 99 -8.44 14.71 -4.26
N ASP A 100 -8.85 14.45 -5.50
CA ASP A 100 -10.06 13.70 -5.82
C ASP A 100 -9.75 12.20 -5.86
N PHE A 101 -10.31 11.48 -4.89
CA PHE A 101 -10.17 10.04 -4.81
C PHE A 101 -11.25 9.30 -5.61
N ASP A 102 -12.34 9.95 -6.02
CA ASP A 102 -13.53 9.33 -6.61
C ASP A 102 -13.26 8.48 -7.87
N PRO A 103 -12.33 8.85 -8.76
CA PRO A 103 -12.00 8.04 -9.93
C PRO A 103 -11.40 6.66 -9.64
N TYR A 104 -10.96 6.39 -8.41
CA TYR A 104 -10.31 5.14 -8.02
C TYR A 104 -11.26 4.19 -7.29
N ASP A 105 -11.23 2.92 -7.68
CA ASP A 105 -12.00 1.84 -7.06
C ASP A 105 -11.37 1.39 -5.73
N ILE A 106 -10.03 1.40 -5.69
CA ILE A 106 -9.24 1.01 -4.52
C ILE A 106 -8.14 2.05 -4.27
N VAL A 107 -8.00 2.43 -2.99
CA VAL A 107 -6.87 3.25 -2.52
C VAL A 107 -6.05 2.41 -1.56
N ILE A 108 -4.77 2.24 -1.87
CA ILE A 108 -3.77 1.59 -1.04
C ILE A 108 -2.95 2.67 -0.34
N ASP A 109 -2.99 2.70 0.99
CA ASP A 109 -2.18 3.63 1.78
C ASP A 109 -0.97 2.89 2.39
N ALA A 110 0.19 3.10 1.78
CA ALA A 110 1.50 2.66 2.24
C ALA A 110 2.41 3.84 2.64
N ALA A 111 1.82 5.00 2.93
CA ALA A 111 2.53 6.18 3.44
C ALA A 111 3.21 5.91 4.78
N ASP A 112 4.14 6.76 5.19
CA ASP A 112 4.79 6.65 6.51
C ASP A 112 4.29 7.71 7.52
N THR A 113 3.57 8.72 7.05
CA THR A 113 3.17 9.88 7.83
C THR A 113 1.80 9.68 8.48
N THR A 114 1.76 9.55 9.81
CA THR A 114 0.52 9.22 10.55
C THR A 114 -0.64 10.19 10.28
N LYS A 115 -0.38 11.50 10.22
CA LYS A 115 -1.44 12.51 10.01
C LYS A 115 -2.11 12.35 8.65
N VAL A 116 -1.30 12.12 7.62
CA VAL A 116 -1.77 11.87 6.25
C VAL A 116 -2.63 10.62 6.19
N LYS A 117 -2.19 9.52 6.80
CA LYS A 117 -2.99 8.27 6.87
C LYS A 117 -4.38 8.49 7.46
N ILE A 118 -4.47 9.30 8.51
CA ILE A 118 -5.74 9.61 9.19
C ILE A 118 -6.68 10.39 8.25
N GLU A 119 -6.18 11.39 7.53
CA GLU A 119 -7.03 12.15 6.60
C GLU A 119 -7.42 11.34 5.36
N VAL A 120 -6.51 10.53 4.81
CA VAL A 120 -6.83 9.57 3.75
C VAL A 120 -7.95 8.64 4.23
N ALA A 121 -7.84 8.08 5.44
CA ALA A 121 -8.90 7.26 6.02
C ALA A 121 -10.23 7.99 6.10
N LYS A 122 -10.25 9.24 6.58
CA LYS A 122 -11.50 10.01 6.66
C LYS A 122 -12.14 10.24 5.30
N LYS A 123 -11.34 10.48 4.26
CA LYS A 123 -11.83 10.75 2.90
C LYS A 123 -12.29 9.51 2.15
N CYS A 124 -11.56 8.40 2.23
CA CYS A 124 -11.78 7.26 1.32
C CYS A 124 -11.92 5.89 2.01
N TYR A 125 -12.28 5.83 3.30
CA TYR A 125 -12.39 4.58 4.08
C TYR A 125 -13.08 3.40 3.36
N LYS A 126 -14.12 3.67 2.56
CA LYS A 126 -14.89 2.63 1.83
C LYS A 126 -14.04 1.83 0.84
N LYS A 127 -13.09 2.50 0.20
CA LYS A 127 -12.17 1.93 -0.82
C LYS A 127 -10.75 1.72 -0.31
N LEU A 128 -10.50 2.05 0.95
CA LEU A 128 -9.17 2.03 1.55
C LEU A 128 -8.72 0.62 1.95
N ILE A 129 -7.46 0.34 1.68
CA ILE A 129 -6.65 -0.72 2.29
C ILE A 129 -5.38 -0.06 2.80
N MET A 130 -5.19 -0.02 4.12
CA MET A 130 -4.06 0.68 4.73
C MET A 130 -3.02 -0.30 5.26
N ALA A 131 -1.77 -0.14 4.84
CA ALA A 131 -0.64 -0.83 5.44
C ALA A 131 -0.16 -0.08 6.69
N LEU A 132 0.07 -0.84 7.75
CA LEU A 132 0.52 -0.35 9.06
C LEU A 132 1.91 -0.91 9.39
N GLY A 133 2.20 -1.21 10.66
CA GLY A 133 3.55 -1.54 11.09
C GLY A 133 4.13 -2.76 10.37
N SER A 134 5.18 -2.52 9.60
CA SER A 134 5.98 -3.55 8.92
C SER A 134 7.48 -3.44 9.22
N ALA A 135 7.88 -2.37 9.92
CA ALA A 135 9.24 -2.19 10.43
C ALA A 135 9.45 -2.94 11.74
N LYS A 136 10.72 -3.11 12.13
CA LYS A 136 11.20 -3.69 13.40
C LYS A 136 10.83 -5.16 13.62
N ARG A 137 10.55 -5.86 12.53
CA ARG A 137 9.93 -7.18 12.48
C ARG A 137 10.56 -8.01 11.38
N TYR A 138 10.53 -9.33 11.50
CA TYR A 138 11.05 -10.24 10.49
C TYR A 138 10.16 -11.48 10.27
N ASP A 139 9.17 -11.75 11.13
CA ASP A 139 8.30 -12.92 10.99
C ASP A 139 7.06 -12.57 10.14
N ALA A 140 7.14 -12.87 8.85
CA ALA A 140 6.04 -12.65 7.91
C ALA A 140 4.79 -13.50 8.21
N SER A 141 4.93 -14.60 8.97
CA SER A 141 3.76 -15.44 9.33
C SER A 141 2.81 -14.75 10.32
N LYS A 142 3.27 -13.66 10.96
CA LYS A 142 2.47 -12.85 11.89
C LYS A 142 1.66 -11.76 11.20
N ILE A 143 1.73 -11.62 9.87
CA ILE A 143 0.95 -10.60 9.18
C ILE A 143 -0.54 -10.93 9.28
N GLU A 144 -1.34 -9.95 9.70
CA GLU A 144 -2.78 -10.07 9.88
C GLU A 144 -3.51 -9.02 9.03
N VAL A 145 -4.72 -9.40 8.59
CA VAL A 145 -5.67 -8.52 7.92
C VAL A 145 -6.88 -8.35 8.82
N ALA A 146 -7.23 -7.11 9.15
CA ALA A 146 -8.38 -6.84 10.01
C ALA A 146 -9.04 -5.49 9.74
N SER A 147 -10.16 -5.27 10.41
CA SER A 147 -10.69 -3.93 10.68
C SER A 147 -9.66 -3.10 11.44
N ILE A 148 -9.52 -1.80 11.12
CA ILE A 148 -8.70 -0.87 11.93
C ILE A 148 -9.03 -0.98 13.43
N TRP A 149 -10.30 -1.19 13.80
CA TRP A 149 -10.77 -1.26 15.18
C TRP A 149 -10.40 -2.55 15.91
N LYS A 150 -10.06 -3.61 15.16
CA LYS A 150 -9.71 -4.94 15.69
C LYS A 150 -8.19 -5.19 15.76
N THR A 151 -7.38 -4.20 15.38
CA THR A 151 -5.91 -4.33 15.41
C THR A 151 -5.35 -4.40 16.83
N HIS A 152 -4.29 -5.19 17.00
CA HIS A 152 -3.58 -5.42 18.27
C HIS A 152 -2.06 -5.53 18.03
N GLY A 153 -1.22 -5.48 19.06
CA GLY A 153 0.24 -5.63 18.93
C GLY A 153 1.00 -4.58 18.08
N ASP A 154 0.31 -3.64 17.43
CA ASP A 154 0.90 -2.66 16.52
C ASP A 154 0.77 -1.22 17.05
N ALA A 155 1.92 -0.59 17.29
CA ALA A 155 1.99 0.75 17.85
C ALA A 155 1.44 1.84 16.90
N LEU A 156 1.66 1.70 15.59
CA LEU A 156 1.15 2.63 14.59
C LEU A 156 -0.38 2.49 14.48
N ALA A 157 -0.88 1.26 14.44
CA ALA A 157 -2.31 0.98 14.45
C ALA A 157 -2.98 1.58 15.69
N ARG A 158 -2.39 1.38 16.88
CA ARG A 158 -2.88 1.96 18.13
C ARG A 158 -2.93 3.48 18.08
N LYS A 159 -1.87 4.12 17.56
CA LYS A 159 -1.80 5.58 17.40
C LYS A 159 -2.92 6.08 16.48
N ILE A 160 -3.11 5.44 15.32
CA ILE A 160 -4.16 5.80 14.36
C ILE A 160 -5.55 5.63 14.99
N ARG A 161 -5.83 4.49 15.65
CA ARG A 161 -7.12 4.28 16.36
C ARG A 161 -7.39 5.40 17.37
N ASN A 162 -6.40 5.81 18.14
CA ASN A 162 -6.56 6.86 19.14
C ASN A 162 -6.88 8.22 18.49
N GLU A 163 -6.19 8.58 17.42
CA GLU A 163 -6.46 9.83 16.70
C GLU A 163 -7.83 9.83 16.00
N LEU A 164 -8.24 8.69 15.42
CA LEU A 164 -9.59 8.55 14.84
C LEU A 164 -10.68 8.71 15.91
N LYS A 165 -10.48 8.12 17.10
CA LYS A 165 -11.39 8.31 18.25
C LYS A 165 -11.47 9.78 18.68
N LYS A 166 -10.34 10.48 18.77
CA LYS A 166 -10.31 11.93 19.09
C LYS A 166 -11.07 12.75 18.04
N ALA A 167 -10.94 12.37 16.77
CA ALA A 167 -11.67 12.98 15.66
C ALA A 167 -13.14 12.55 15.56
N LYS A 168 -13.65 11.72 16.49
CA LYS A 168 -15.01 11.14 16.47
C LYS A 168 -15.33 10.40 15.17
N PHE A 169 -14.30 9.82 14.53
CA PHE A 169 -14.46 9.00 13.34
C PHE A 169 -14.65 7.53 13.74
N ASP A 170 -15.78 6.94 13.38
CA ASP A 170 -16.20 5.58 13.79
C ASP A 170 -16.27 4.58 12.62
N ARG A 171 -16.00 5.03 11.39
CA ARG A 171 -16.09 4.17 10.20
C ARG A 171 -14.96 3.15 10.17
N ASN A 172 -15.28 1.97 9.64
CA ASN A 172 -14.32 0.89 9.51
C ASN A 172 -13.66 0.87 8.12
N PHE A 173 -12.39 0.49 8.08
CA PHE A 173 -11.64 0.19 6.86
C PHE A 173 -10.66 -0.96 7.12
N LEU A 174 -10.22 -1.59 6.03
CA LEU A 174 -9.31 -2.73 6.05
C LEU A 174 -7.88 -2.28 6.27
N VAL A 175 -7.15 -2.99 7.14
CA VAL A 175 -5.73 -2.75 7.37
C VAL A 175 -4.95 -4.05 7.36
N VAL A 176 -3.70 -3.95 6.89
CA VAL A 176 -2.70 -5.02 6.95
C VAL A 176 -1.62 -4.59 7.93
N PHE A 177 -1.38 -5.40 8.95
CA PHE A 177 -0.47 -5.09 10.05
C PHE A 177 0.21 -6.36 10.56
N SER A 178 1.14 -6.22 11.50
CA SER A 178 1.67 -7.36 12.25
C SER A 178 1.58 -7.06 13.75
N PRO A 179 1.14 -8.00 14.59
CA PRO A 179 1.20 -7.86 16.04
C PRO A 179 2.54 -8.32 16.61
N GLU A 180 3.51 -8.72 15.77
CA GLU A 180 4.85 -9.08 16.22
C GLU A 180 5.46 -7.92 17.03
N GLU A 181 6.01 -8.24 18.19
CA GLU A 181 6.69 -7.26 19.03
C GLU A 181 7.93 -6.68 18.33
N ASP A 182 8.14 -5.37 18.50
CA ASP A 182 9.33 -4.66 18.00
C ASP A 182 10.62 -5.36 18.45
N LYS A 183 11.46 -5.77 17.50
CA LYS A 183 12.76 -6.42 17.76
C LYS A 183 13.91 -5.44 17.93
N CYS A 184 13.69 -4.16 17.65
CA CYS A 184 14.69 -3.10 17.82
C CYS A 184 14.04 -1.74 18.13
N LYS A 185 14.86 -0.80 18.63
CA LYS A 185 14.41 0.56 18.97
C LYS A 185 14.36 1.45 17.73
N GLU A 186 15.38 1.37 16.90
CA GLU A 186 15.50 2.09 15.62
C GLU A 186 14.50 1.55 14.60
N LYS A 187 14.29 2.27 13.49
CA LYS A 187 13.44 1.82 12.38
C LYS A 187 14.15 0.78 11.50
N GLY A 188 14.58 -0.34 12.11
CA GLY A 188 15.06 -1.51 11.37
C GLY A 188 13.95 -2.09 10.48
N SER A 189 14.32 -2.77 9.40
CA SER A 189 13.34 -3.36 8.48
C SER A 189 13.90 -4.59 7.80
N CYS A 190 13.03 -5.55 7.51
CA CYS A 190 13.34 -6.75 6.75
C CYS A 190 12.34 -6.87 5.60
N VAL A 191 12.86 -7.07 4.38
CA VAL A 191 12.03 -7.22 3.18
C VAL A 191 11.03 -8.37 3.28
N ALA A 192 11.35 -9.41 4.06
CA ALA A 192 10.43 -10.51 4.31
C ALA A 192 9.09 -10.02 4.88
N VAL A 193 9.09 -9.02 5.76
CA VAL A 193 7.87 -8.45 6.33
C VAL A 193 7.32 -7.32 5.47
N THR A 194 8.13 -6.34 5.07
CA THR A 194 7.62 -5.18 4.32
C THR A 194 7.06 -5.61 2.96
N GLY A 195 7.78 -6.50 2.26
CA GLY A 195 7.33 -7.07 1.00
C GLY A 195 6.10 -7.94 1.17
N ALA A 196 6.06 -8.83 2.18
CA ALA A 196 4.88 -9.67 2.43
C ALA A 196 3.64 -8.85 2.82
N VAL A 197 3.79 -7.73 3.53
CA VAL A 197 2.68 -6.79 3.77
C VAL A 197 2.19 -6.23 2.44
N GLY A 198 3.08 -5.83 1.52
CA GLY A 198 2.71 -5.38 0.17
C GLY A 198 1.97 -6.44 -0.65
N LEU A 199 2.44 -7.70 -0.62
CA LEU A 199 1.78 -8.83 -1.26
C LEU A 199 0.41 -9.13 -0.65
N THR A 200 0.28 -9.01 0.68
CA THR A 200 -0.99 -9.19 1.38
C THR A 200 -1.99 -8.09 1.02
N VAL A 201 -1.54 -6.83 0.95
CA VAL A 201 -2.35 -5.70 0.47
C VAL A 201 -2.85 -5.95 -0.95
N CYS A 202 -1.98 -6.41 -1.86
CA CYS A 202 -2.36 -6.81 -3.21
C CYS A 202 -3.43 -7.90 -3.22
N SER A 203 -3.26 -8.95 -2.40
CA SER A 203 -4.26 -10.02 -2.27
C SER A 203 -5.62 -9.50 -1.80
N GLU A 204 -5.64 -8.59 -0.82
CA GLU A 204 -6.89 -7.99 -0.34
C GLU A 204 -7.54 -7.05 -1.37
N ALA A 205 -6.75 -6.37 -2.20
CA ALA A 205 -7.26 -5.58 -3.31
C ALA A 205 -7.95 -6.50 -4.34
N ILE A 206 -7.30 -7.60 -4.73
CA ILE A 206 -7.88 -8.59 -5.65
C ILE A 206 -9.18 -9.19 -5.05
N LYS A 207 -9.17 -9.61 -3.77
CA LYS A 207 -10.38 -10.12 -3.10
C LYS A 207 -11.52 -9.09 -3.07
N ARG A 208 -11.22 -7.79 -3.09
CA ARG A 208 -12.24 -6.74 -3.13
C ARG A 208 -12.80 -6.56 -4.54
N ILE A 209 -11.98 -6.70 -5.58
CA ILE A 209 -12.39 -6.62 -6.99
C ILE A 209 -13.30 -7.81 -7.36
N LEU A 210 -13.00 -8.99 -6.83
CA LEU A 210 -13.71 -10.24 -7.15
C LEU A 210 -15.02 -10.46 -6.37
N LYS A 211 -15.40 -9.53 -5.49
CA LYS A 211 -16.65 -9.60 -4.73
C LYS A 211 -17.75 -8.81 -5.43
#